data_AF-A0A3N6G3Y0-F1
#
_entry.id   AF-A0A3N6G3Y0-F1
#
_cell.length_a   1.000
_cell.length_b   1.000
_cell.length_c   1.000
_cell.angle_alpha   90.00
_cell.angle_beta   90.00
_cell.angle_gamma   90.00
#
_symmetry.space_group_name_H-M   'P 1'
#
loop_
_entity.id
_entity.type
_entity.pdbx_description
1 polymer ?
#
loop_
_entity_poly.entity_id
_entity_poly.type
_entity_poly.pdbx_seq_one_letter_code
_entity_poly.pdbx_strand_id
1 'polypeptide(L)'
;MTTSHQPLVPRRPGAVRGDRGGRTAVIAFRAFRDLYRDAYLAYATARLGSHGPAEQVVDDTLTALAVHWSSALGCSHPAAVAWRLLSSCVDAANGSPPRCPAGRPCAADAHVLRCHLRMESTRAAELMGLSHGEFLVALRDAADPLPGACSCHIRRARGVMV
;
A
#
# COMPACT_ATOMS: atom_id res chain seq x y z
N MET A 1 -74.05 0.24 -2.14
CA MET A 1 -72.70 -0.33 -2.28
C MET A 1 -71.72 0.83 -2.28
N THR A 2 -70.90 0.89 -1.24
CA THR A 2 -70.11 2.06 -0.80
C THR A 2 -68.80 2.20 -1.59
N THR A 3 -68.61 3.34 -2.26
CA THR A 3 -67.35 3.75 -2.88
C THR A 3 -66.37 4.20 -1.79
N SER A 4 -65.38 3.37 -1.47
CA SER A 4 -64.23 3.77 -0.65
C SER A 4 -63.25 4.59 -1.48
N HIS A 5 -63.23 5.90 -1.26
CA HIS A 5 -62.24 6.80 -1.84
C HIS A 5 -60.98 6.80 -0.96
N GLN A 6 -59.92 6.11 -1.40
CA GLN A 6 -58.62 6.16 -0.73
C GLN A 6 -57.92 7.49 -1.10
N PRO A 7 -57.32 8.23 -0.15
CA PRO A 7 -56.55 9.42 -0.48
C PRO A 7 -55.15 9.04 -0.98
N LEU A 8 -54.75 9.64 -2.11
CA LEU A 8 -53.39 9.63 -2.65
C LEU A 8 -52.47 10.37 -1.69
N VAL A 9 -51.72 9.62 -0.87
CA VAL A 9 -50.60 10.18 -0.11
C VAL A 9 -49.49 10.52 -1.11
N PRO A 10 -49.02 11.78 -1.19
CA PRO A 10 -47.87 12.09 -2.03
C PRO A 10 -46.65 11.38 -1.45
N ARG A 11 -46.11 10.42 -2.21
CA ARG A 11 -44.82 9.80 -1.90
C ARG A 11 -43.76 10.90 -1.91
N ARG A 12 -43.20 11.21 -0.74
CA ARG A 12 -42.03 12.10 -0.62
C ARG A 12 -40.94 11.59 -1.59
N PRO A 13 -40.38 12.45 -2.45
CA PRO A 13 -39.24 12.05 -3.28
C PRO A 13 -38.09 11.65 -2.35
N GLY A 14 -37.54 10.46 -2.64
CA GLY A 14 -36.50 9.82 -1.85
C GLY A 14 -35.30 10.74 -1.66
N ALA A 15 -34.90 10.88 -0.40
CA ALA A 15 -33.71 11.61 -0.02
C ALA A 15 -32.49 11.13 -0.81
N VAL A 16 -31.73 12.09 -1.34
CA VAL A 16 -30.42 11.95 -1.97
C VAL A 16 -29.45 11.25 -1.00
N ARG A 17 -29.43 9.92 -0.98
CA ARG A 17 -28.47 9.11 -0.20
C ARG A 17 -27.11 8.94 -0.89
N GLY A 18 -26.95 9.43 -2.13
CA GLY A 18 -25.73 9.28 -2.92
C GLY A 18 -24.63 10.32 -2.64
N ASP A 19 -24.98 11.58 -2.41
CA ASP A 19 -24.00 12.69 -2.34
C ASP A 19 -23.12 12.65 -1.07
N ARG A 20 -23.73 12.31 0.07
CA ARG A 20 -23.01 12.21 1.36
C ARG A 20 -21.97 11.09 1.36
N GLY A 21 -22.29 9.95 0.75
CA GLY A 21 -21.37 8.81 0.64
C GLY A 21 -20.15 9.16 -0.21
N GLY A 22 -20.38 9.82 -1.36
CA GLY A 22 -19.30 10.29 -2.23
C GLY A 22 -18.37 11.30 -1.53
N ARG A 23 -18.94 12.29 -0.83
CA ARG A 23 -18.14 13.30 -0.12
C ARG A 23 -17.30 12.69 1.01
N THR A 24 -17.86 11.76 1.79
CA THR A 24 -17.11 11.07 2.84
C THR A 24 -15.98 10.22 2.25
N ALA A 25 -16.21 9.54 1.13
CA ALA A 25 -15.17 8.76 0.45
C ALA A 25 -13.99 9.65 -0.01
N VAL A 26 -14.28 10.84 -0.58
CA VAL A 26 -13.25 11.81 -0.99
C VAL A 26 -12.44 12.32 0.21
N ILE A 27 -13.10 12.65 1.33
CA ILE A 27 -12.41 13.09 2.55
C ILE A 27 -11.53 11.97 3.11
N ALA A 28 -12.05 10.74 3.16
CA ALA A 28 -11.29 9.58 3.63
C ALA A 28 -10.07 9.29 2.76
N PHE A 29 -10.19 9.42 1.43
CA PHE A 29 -9.07 9.27 0.52
C PHE A 29 -8.00 10.34 0.75
N ARG A 30 -8.39 11.61 0.91
CA ARG A 30 -7.44 12.70 1.21
C ARG A 30 -6.69 12.46 2.51
N ALA A 31 -7.41 12.08 3.57
CA ALA A 31 -6.79 11.74 4.85
C ALA A 31 -5.82 10.56 4.73
N PHE A 32 -6.21 9.51 4.00
CA PHE A 32 -5.33 8.36 3.71
C PHE A 32 -4.06 8.79 2.98
N ARG A 33 -4.21 9.58 1.90
CA ARG A 33 -3.09 10.09 1.13
C ARG A 33 -2.15 10.92 1.99
N ASP A 34 -2.68 11.87 2.75
CA ASP A 34 -1.89 12.78 3.57
C ASP A 34 -1.15 12.02 4.70
N LEU A 35 -1.74 10.91 5.20
CA LEU A 35 -1.11 10.06 6.21
C LEU A 35 0.05 9.21 5.67
N TYR A 36 -0.08 8.67 4.46
CA TYR A 36 0.85 7.65 3.94
C TYR A 36 1.80 8.13 2.83
N ARG A 37 1.54 9.26 2.15
CA ARG A 37 2.32 9.71 0.99
C ARG A 37 3.82 9.78 1.29
N ASP A 38 4.21 10.45 2.36
CA ASP A 38 5.63 10.64 2.69
C ASP A 38 6.34 9.31 3.00
N ALA A 39 5.65 8.38 3.64
CA ALA A 39 6.18 7.05 3.94
C ALA A 39 6.31 6.19 2.67
N TYR A 40 5.34 6.28 1.75
CA TYR A 40 5.43 5.64 0.44
C TYR A 40 6.56 6.23 -0.41
N LEU A 41 6.76 7.54 -0.36
CA LEU A 41 7.87 8.22 -1.03
C LEU A 41 9.23 7.80 -0.48
N ALA A 42 9.37 7.68 0.85
CA ALA A 42 10.58 7.18 1.47
C ALA A 42 10.91 5.74 1.02
N TYR A 43 9.91 4.86 0.96
CA TYR A 43 10.07 3.50 0.46
C TYR A 43 10.45 3.47 -1.03
N ALA A 44 9.72 4.19 -1.88
CA ALA A 44 9.99 4.24 -3.32
C ALA A 44 11.39 4.81 -3.59
N THR A 45 11.80 5.86 -2.87
CA THR A 45 13.14 6.45 -2.99
C THR A 45 14.22 5.45 -2.58
N ALA A 46 14.02 4.72 -1.49
CA ALA A 46 14.95 3.66 -1.08
C ALA A 46 15.09 2.54 -2.12
N ARG A 47 14.01 2.24 -2.86
CA ARG A 47 13.99 1.18 -3.87
C ARG A 47 14.54 1.61 -5.23
N LEU A 48 14.25 2.83 -5.66
CA LEU A 48 14.63 3.36 -6.97
C LEU A 48 15.97 4.11 -6.93
N GLY A 49 16.45 4.49 -5.75
CA GLY A 49 17.68 5.25 -5.56
C GLY A 49 17.60 6.72 -6.02
N SER A 50 16.43 7.19 -6.48
CA SER A 50 16.23 8.55 -6.97
C SER A 50 14.86 9.08 -6.58
N HIS A 51 14.82 10.32 -6.07
CA HIS A 51 13.61 10.96 -5.58
C HIS A 51 12.61 11.26 -6.71
N GLY A 52 13.08 11.73 -7.88
CA GLY A 52 12.19 12.11 -8.99
C GLY A 52 11.31 10.96 -9.49
N PRO A 53 11.91 9.83 -9.91
CA PRO A 53 11.16 8.62 -10.28
C PRO A 53 10.28 8.08 -9.14
N ALA A 54 10.73 8.20 -7.88
CA ALA A 54 9.97 7.76 -6.73
C ALA A 54 8.70 8.59 -6.51
N GLU A 55 8.79 9.90 -6.65
CA GLU A 55 7.63 10.79 -6.55
C GLU A 55 6.60 10.49 -7.62
N GLN A 56 7.03 10.31 -8.88
CA GLN A 56 6.14 9.95 -9.97
C GLN A 56 5.42 8.62 -9.70
N VAL A 57 6.15 7.58 -9.27
CA VAL A 57 5.56 6.27 -8.94
C VAL A 57 4.53 6.36 -7.81
N VAL A 58 4.79 7.17 -6.79
CA VAL A 58 3.87 7.36 -5.67
C VAL A 58 2.61 8.09 -6.12
N ASP A 59 2.75 9.15 -6.90
CA ASP A 59 1.61 9.92 -7.40
C ASP A 59 0.76 9.10 -8.39
N ASP A 60 1.38 8.29 -9.26
CA ASP A 60 0.69 7.36 -10.15
C ASP A 60 -0.07 6.28 -9.35
N THR A 61 0.57 5.73 -8.32
CA THR A 61 -0.05 4.74 -7.42
C THR A 61 -1.26 5.30 -6.70
N LEU A 62 -1.14 6.51 -6.14
CA LEU A 62 -2.24 7.18 -5.44
C LEU A 62 -3.37 7.57 -6.40
N THR A 63 -3.03 7.97 -7.63
CA THR A 63 -4.02 8.25 -8.68
C THR A 63 -4.79 6.98 -9.06
N ALA A 64 -4.10 5.86 -9.27
CA ALA A 64 -4.74 4.57 -9.53
C ALA A 64 -5.61 4.12 -8.34
N LEU A 65 -5.13 4.30 -7.11
CA LEU A 65 -5.89 3.98 -5.90
C LEU A 65 -7.16 4.85 -5.78
N ALA A 66 -7.10 6.13 -6.15
CA ALA A 66 -8.26 7.02 -6.11
C ALA A 66 -9.41 6.52 -6.98
N VAL A 67 -9.11 5.98 -8.17
CA VAL A 67 -10.09 5.40 -9.09
C VAL A 67 -10.80 4.19 -8.46
N HIS A 68 -10.08 3.41 -7.66
CA HIS A 68 -10.59 2.19 -7.03
C HIS A 68 -10.91 2.34 -5.54
N TRP A 69 -10.96 3.58 -5.03
CA TRP A 69 -11.01 3.86 -3.60
C TRP A 69 -12.23 3.26 -2.91
N SER A 70 -13.40 3.36 -3.54
CA SER A 70 -14.64 2.77 -3.02
C SER A 70 -14.54 1.26 -2.82
N SER A 71 -13.85 0.55 -3.72
CA SER A 71 -13.60 -0.89 -3.60
C SER A 71 -12.56 -1.17 -2.51
N ALA A 72 -11.53 -0.33 -2.39
CA ALA A 72 -10.49 -0.46 -1.36
C ALA A 72 -11.07 -0.27 0.06
N LEU A 73 -12.05 0.62 0.24
CA LEU A 73 -12.80 0.78 1.49
C LEU A 73 -13.63 -0.45 1.86
N GLY A 74 -14.01 -1.28 0.87
CA GLY A 74 -14.67 -2.57 1.12
C GLY A 74 -13.72 -3.70 1.49
N CYS A 75 -12.40 -3.51 1.33
CA CYS A 75 -11.39 -4.46 1.78
C CYS A 75 -11.06 -4.27 3.26
N SER A 76 -10.55 -5.33 3.90
CA SER A 76 -10.19 -5.31 5.32
C SER A 76 -9.12 -4.27 5.68
N HIS A 77 -8.24 -3.91 4.73
CA HIS A 77 -7.18 -2.91 4.95
C HIS A 77 -6.85 -2.14 3.66
N PRO A 78 -7.27 -0.86 3.51
CA PRO A 78 -6.98 -0.06 2.32
C PRO A 78 -5.48 0.11 2.04
N ALA A 79 -4.65 0.21 3.10
CA ALA A 79 -3.20 0.30 2.94
C ALA A 79 -2.57 -0.96 2.27
N ALA A 80 -3.18 -2.14 2.42
CA ALA A 80 -2.69 -3.35 1.74
C ALA A 80 -2.94 -3.30 0.23
N VAL A 81 -4.02 -2.66 -0.19
CA VAL A 81 -4.30 -2.41 -1.62
C VAL A 81 -3.28 -1.41 -2.17
N ALA A 82 -3.09 -0.30 -1.46
CA ALA A 82 -2.11 0.72 -1.82
C ALA A 82 -0.68 0.15 -1.90
N TRP A 83 -0.27 -0.66 -0.91
CA TRP A 83 1.05 -1.28 -0.87
C TRP A 83 1.30 -2.19 -2.07
N ARG A 84 0.34 -3.05 -2.42
CA ARG A 84 0.48 -3.95 -3.59
C ARG A 84 0.61 -3.19 -4.90
N LEU A 85 -0.16 -2.11 -5.07
CA LEU A 85 -0.03 -1.24 -6.24
C LEU A 85 1.35 -0.57 -6.26
N LEU A 86 1.76 0.02 -5.13
CA LEU A 86 3.04 0.70 -4.99
C LEU A 86 4.23 -0.23 -5.30
N SER A 87 4.31 -1.39 -4.65
CA SER A 87 5.41 -2.34 -4.87
C SER A 87 5.46 -2.81 -6.33
N SER A 88 4.30 -3.00 -6.97
CA SER A 88 4.23 -3.38 -8.39
C SER A 88 4.74 -2.27 -9.31
N CYS A 89 4.37 -1.01 -9.05
CA CYS A 89 4.86 0.15 -9.81
C CYS A 89 6.36 0.37 -9.60
N VAL A 90 6.87 0.20 -8.37
CA VAL A 90 8.30 0.28 -8.06
C VAL A 90 9.09 -0.83 -8.77
N ASP A 91 8.59 -2.07 -8.76
CA ASP A 91 9.24 -3.19 -9.46
C ASP A 91 9.30 -2.94 -10.97
N ALA A 92 8.20 -2.47 -11.57
CA ALA A 92 8.14 -2.09 -12.97
C ALA A 92 9.13 -0.96 -13.32
N ALA A 93 9.19 0.10 -12.50
CA ALA A 93 10.11 1.22 -12.71
C ALA A 93 11.58 0.81 -12.57
N ASN A 94 11.89 -0.17 -11.71
CA ASN A 94 13.23 -0.75 -11.57
C ASN A 94 13.56 -1.80 -12.65
N GLY A 95 12.63 -2.14 -13.55
CA GLY A 95 12.80 -3.24 -14.50
C GLY A 95 13.01 -4.60 -13.82
N SER A 96 12.60 -4.74 -12.56
CA SER A 96 12.75 -5.98 -11.78
C SER A 96 11.50 -6.86 -11.95
N PRO A 97 11.65 -8.19 -12.00
CA PRO A 97 10.49 -9.07 -11.88
C PRO A 97 9.85 -8.86 -10.49
N PRO A 98 8.52 -9.10 -10.37
CA PRO A 98 7.84 -9.04 -9.08
C PRO A 98 8.56 -9.91 -8.06
N ARG A 99 9.02 -9.29 -6.96
CA ARG A 99 9.82 -10.01 -5.95
C ARG A 99 8.98 -10.81 -4.96
N CYS A 100 7.68 -10.59 -4.97
CA CYS A 100 6.78 -11.02 -3.92
C CYS A 100 5.76 -12.01 -4.50
N PRO A 101 5.70 -13.25 -3.99
CA PRO A 101 4.69 -14.21 -4.44
C PRO A 101 3.27 -13.74 -4.07
N ALA A 102 2.31 -14.02 -4.93
CA ALA A 102 0.91 -13.70 -4.67
C ALA A 102 0.44 -14.42 -3.39
N GLY A 103 -0.16 -13.66 -2.47
CA GLY A 103 -0.75 -14.20 -1.23
C GLY A 103 0.19 -14.31 -0.03
N ARG A 104 1.44 -13.85 -0.10
CA ARG A 104 2.30 -13.66 1.08
C ARG A 104 2.83 -12.24 1.21
N PRO A 105 2.98 -11.72 2.44
CA PRO A 105 3.71 -10.48 2.69
C PRO A 105 5.11 -10.51 2.08
N CYS A 106 5.54 -9.40 1.51
CA CYS A 106 6.85 -9.36 0.85
C CYS A 106 7.98 -9.16 1.85
N ALA A 107 8.79 -10.20 2.05
CA ALA A 107 9.93 -10.20 2.97
C ALA A 107 10.97 -9.11 2.63
N ALA A 108 11.30 -8.95 1.35
CA ALA A 108 12.24 -7.92 0.89
C ALA A 108 11.76 -6.49 1.22
N ASP A 109 10.45 -6.24 1.11
CA ASP A 109 9.85 -4.96 1.46
C ASP A 109 9.93 -4.69 2.97
N ALA A 110 9.58 -5.68 3.80
CA ALA A 110 9.68 -5.58 5.25
C ALA A 110 11.13 -5.28 5.70
N HIS A 111 12.12 -5.91 5.05
CA HIS A 111 13.53 -5.63 5.29
C HIS A 111 13.91 -4.19 4.94
N VAL A 112 13.47 -3.66 3.78
CA VAL A 112 13.73 -2.26 3.42
C VAL A 112 13.15 -1.31 4.47
N LEU A 113 11.91 -1.53 4.90
CA LEU A 113 11.27 -0.67 5.91
C LEU A 113 12.01 -0.69 7.25
N ARG A 114 12.41 -1.85 7.75
CA ARG A 114 13.10 -1.94 9.06
C ARG A 114 14.59 -1.63 9.00
N CYS A 115 15.31 -2.26 8.09
CA CYS A 115 16.76 -2.22 8.11
C CYS A 115 17.32 -0.99 7.39
N HIS A 116 16.69 -0.59 6.28
CA HIS A 116 17.15 0.57 5.52
C HIS A 116 16.53 1.88 6.03
N LEU A 117 15.20 1.93 6.16
CA LEU A 117 14.49 3.14 6.61
C LEU A 117 14.38 3.29 8.13
N ARG A 118 14.76 2.25 8.90
CA ARG A 118 14.67 2.25 10.38
C ARG A 118 13.27 2.57 10.91
N MET A 119 12.23 2.30 10.12
CA MET A 119 10.84 2.60 10.47
C MET A 119 10.35 1.65 11.55
N GLU A 120 9.67 2.11 12.60
CA GLU A 120 9.13 1.25 13.66
C GLU A 120 8.26 0.09 13.15
N SER A 121 8.33 -1.07 13.81
CA SER A 121 7.71 -2.31 13.31
C SER A 121 6.19 -2.18 13.14
N THR A 122 5.50 -1.54 14.09
CA THR A 122 4.05 -1.31 13.99
C THR A 122 3.71 -0.37 12.84
N ARG A 123 4.47 0.71 12.68
CA ARG A 123 4.25 1.66 11.58
C ARG A 123 4.52 1.04 10.21
N ALA A 124 5.55 0.20 10.11
CA ALA A 124 5.87 -0.53 8.89
C ALA A 124 4.79 -1.57 8.55
N ALA A 125 4.25 -2.27 9.55
CA ALA A 125 3.11 -3.18 9.38
C ALA A 125 1.87 -2.43 8.85
N GLU A 126 1.50 -1.33 9.48
CA GLU A 126 0.38 -0.48 9.05
C GLU A 126 0.56 0.03 7.62
N LEU A 127 1.79 0.44 7.25
CA LEU A 127 2.11 0.93 5.92
C LEU A 127 1.90 -0.13 4.83
N MET A 128 2.25 -1.39 5.15
CA MET A 128 2.02 -2.55 4.28
C MET A 128 0.58 -3.06 4.34
N GLY A 129 -0.23 -2.54 5.26
CA GLY A 129 -1.58 -3.03 5.56
C GLY A 129 -1.61 -4.44 6.15
N LEU A 130 -0.63 -4.75 7.00
CA LEU A 130 -0.48 -6.02 7.70
C LEU A 130 -0.75 -5.83 9.19
N SER A 131 -1.10 -6.92 9.87
CA SER A 131 -0.96 -6.97 11.33
C SER A 131 0.52 -6.94 11.73
N HIS A 132 0.79 -6.50 12.96
CA HIS A 132 2.15 -6.50 13.51
C HIS A 132 2.80 -7.90 13.48
N GLY A 133 2.02 -8.95 13.76
CA GLY A 133 2.51 -10.34 13.72
C GLY A 133 2.89 -10.80 12.32
N GLU A 134 2.04 -10.54 11.31
CA GLU A 134 2.34 -10.85 9.90
C GLU A 134 3.60 -10.13 9.42
N PHE A 135 3.79 -8.88 9.83
CA PHE A 135 4.99 -8.12 9.51
C PHE A 135 6.25 -8.72 10.13
N LEU A 136 6.21 -9.14 11.39
CA LEU A 136 7.36 -9.79 12.05
C LEU A 136 7.72 -11.13 11.40
N VAL A 137 6.74 -11.91 10.95
CA VAL A 137 6.98 -13.14 10.18
C VAL A 137 7.66 -12.80 8.86
N ALA A 138 7.15 -11.83 8.10
CA ALA A 138 7.76 -11.39 6.84
C ALA A 138 9.21 -10.90 7.02
N LEU A 139 9.47 -10.16 8.10
CA LEU A 139 10.81 -9.68 8.42
C LEU A 139 11.76 -10.83 8.76
N ARG A 140 11.29 -11.86 9.47
CA ARG A 140 12.06 -13.06 9.79
C ARG A 140 12.39 -13.84 8.53
N ASP A 141 11.41 -14.03 7.65
CA ASP A 141 11.60 -14.70 6.35
C ASP A 141 12.61 -13.95 5.47
N ALA A 142 12.76 -12.64 5.63
CA ALA A 142 13.76 -11.84 4.93
C ALA A 142 15.19 -12.03 5.47
N ALA A 143 15.30 -12.34 6.77
CA ALA A 143 16.57 -12.55 7.47
C ALA A 143 17.08 -13.99 7.34
N ASP A 144 16.22 -14.92 6.88
CA ASP A 144 16.60 -16.28 6.55
C ASP A 144 17.04 -16.33 5.08
N PRO A 145 18.34 -16.21 4.75
CA PRO A 145 18.78 -16.49 3.41
C PRO A 145 18.38 -17.95 3.13
N LEU A 146 17.49 -18.14 2.15
CA LEU A 146 17.03 -19.45 1.68
C LEU A 146 18.08 -20.53 1.99
N PRO A 147 17.79 -21.57 2.80
CA PRO A 147 18.75 -22.64 3.06
C PRO A 147 19.10 -23.31 1.73
N GLY A 148 20.20 -22.87 1.11
CA GLY A 148 20.59 -23.23 -0.25
C GLY A 148 21.11 -22.10 -1.15
N ALA A 149 21.01 -20.82 -0.77
CA ALA A 149 21.65 -19.75 -1.54
C ALA A 149 23.17 -19.72 -1.27
N CYS A 150 23.93 -20.33 -2.18
CA CYS A 150 25.39 -20.40 -2.13
C CYS A 150 26.02 -19.02 -1.88
N SER A 151 26.80 -18.92 -0.80
CA SER A 151 27.59 -17.76 -0.43
C SER A 151 28.75 -17.56 -1.42
N CYS A 152 28.52 -16.84 -2.51
CA CYS A 152 29.58 -16.37 -3.39
C CYS A 152 29.41 -14.88 -3.69
N HIS A 153 29.72 -14.00 -2.73
CA HIS A 153 30.36 -12.69 -2.98
C HIS A 153 30.56 -11.86 -1.69
N ILE A 154 31.18 -12.46 -0.65
CA ILE A 154 31.88 -11.66 0.37
C ILE A 154 33.37 -11.87 0.17
N ARG A 155 33.97 -11.06 -0.71
CA ARG A 155 35.37 -10.68 -0.56
C ARG A 155 35.45 -9.16 -0.58
N ARG A 156 35.53 -8.59 0.61
CA ARG A 156 35.96 -7.21 0.88
C ARG A 156 37.24 -6.93 0.11
N ALA A 157 37.22 -5.96 -0.80
CA ALA A 157 38.42 -5.24 -1.19
C ALA A 157 38.86 -4.40 0.03
N ARG A 158 39.77 -4.95 0.84
CA ARG A 158 40.53 -4.18 1.84
C ARG A 158 41.68 -3.52 1.10
N GLY A 159 41.64 -2.17 1.07
CA GLY A 159 42.77 -1.25 1.10
C GLY A 159 44.00 -1.56 0.23
N VAL A 160 44.13 -0.79 -0.86
CA VAL A 160 45.44 -0.39 -1.38
C VAL A 160 46.09 0.51 -0.33
N MET A 161 47.23 0.09 0.23
CA MET A 161 48.22 1.01 0.81
C MET A 161 49.24 1.33 -0.28
N VAL A 162 49.46 2.63 -0.45
CA VAL A 162 50.55 3.25 -1.20
C VAL A 162 51.86 3.05 -0.46
#